data_AF-A0A0D6R1Q3-F1
#
_entry.id   AF-A0A0D6R1Q3-F1
#
_cell.length_a   1.000
_cell.length_b   1.000
_cell.length_c   1.000
_cell.angle_alpha   90.00
_cell.angle_beta   90.00
_cell.angle_gamma   90.00
#
_symmetry.space_group_name_H-M   'P 1'
#
loop_
_entity.id
_entity.type
_entity.pdbx_description
1 polymer ?
#
loop_
_entity_poly.entity_id
_entity_poly.type
_entity_poly.pdbx_seq_one_letter_code
_entity_poly.pdbx_strand_id
1 'polypeptide(L)'
;MDKKTNHSFAYALVKGLRFILEQIQVLKQNISAARIRSLEPLVQGSAGLKYLQEAFTTLYGHHSEATRKLPQTVQWLTSVHQTVEQQRSDFMATLAAFINSQPSTHTLGLPSVTSLRTGGRLGLAKELPTTSDGLALPGRTGETTHVIQWNSIETLVRLGLLQLASKPDAVNEETTPETLKLNIGRLQKVQNDFQQIIVIATSLLLVRQTLTAKGVRATELDSVLCDANKQLNEILSNPTVTVHHIGHLLSQLCMLSGEKDESNQELMTRILIRSLSAGDVVFVKVSTALLSGFRAILLSGKGFEGRSLADLALKRIGASALIDQLLAATDALDVMAVVTCQVHGPWYSCIASEM
;
A
#
# COMPACT_ATOMS: atom_id res chain seq x y z
N MET A 1 36.83 56.50 5.77
CA MET A 1 36.22 55.18 6.06
C MET A 1 36.06 54.43 4.75
N ASP A 2 36.70 53.27 4.65
CA ASP A 2 36.87 52.55 3.40
C ASP A 2 35.58 51.92 2.87
N LYS A 3 35.35 52.00 1.56
CA LYS A 3 34.19 51.37 0.89
C LYS A 3 34.09 49.86 1.17
N LYS A 4 35.22 49.21 1.45
CA LYS A 4 35.33 47.77 1.74
C LYS A 4 34.76 47.39 3.12
N THR A 5 34.92 48.24 4.13
CA THR A 5 34.36 48.00 5.48
C THR A 5 32.85 48.23 5.51
N ASN A 6 32.34 49.20 4.75
CA ASN A 6 30.89 49.42 4.62
C ASN A 6 30.19 48.25 3.91
N HIS A 7 30.82 47.65 2.90
CA HIS A 7 30.25 46.48 2.22
C HIS A 7 30.24 45.23 3.12
N SER A 8 31.29 45.02 3.91
CA SER A 8 31.35 43.93 4.89
C SER A 8 30.32 44.09 6.01
N PHE A 9 30.13 45.32 6.51
CA PHE A 9 29.11 45.63 7.51
C PHE A 9 27.69 45.42 6.96
N ALA A 10 27.39 45.93 5.76
CA ALA A 10 26.10 45.73 5.11
C ALA A 10 25.80 44.24 4.87
N TYR A 11 26.80 43.47 4.44
CA TYR A 11 26.68 42.02 4.25
C TYR A 11 26.39 41.28 5.56
N ALA A 12 27.10 41.62 6.63
CA ALA A 12 26.86 41.04 7.96
C ALA A 12 25.46 41.37 8.48
N LEU A 13 24.98 42.60 8.23
CA LEU A 13 23.66 43.06 8.66
C LEU A 13 22.53 42.35 7.89
N VAL A 14 22.70 42.16 6.57
CA VAL A 14 21.76 41.37 5.74
C VAL A 14 21.73 39.90 6.18
N LYS A 15 22.88 39.29 6.46
CA LYS A 15 22.95 37.91 6.99
C LYS A 15 22.29 37.80 8.37
N GLY A 16 22.52 38.77 9.26
CA GLY A 16 21.89 38.82 10.58
C GLY A 16 20.37 38.94 10.50
N LEU A 17 19.86 39.83 9.64
CA LEU A 17 18.42 39.97 9.41
C LEU A 17 17.79 38.72 8.80
N ARG A 18 18.46 38.08 7.83
CA ARG A 18 17.99 36.82 7.23
C ARG A 18 17.92 35.71 8.29
N PHE A 19 18.94 35.58 9.11
CA PHE A 19 18.96 34.62 10.21
C PHE A 19 17.82 34.87 11.20
N ILE A 20 17.59 36.12 11.63
CA ILE A 20 16.48 36.45 12.54
C ILE A 20 15.14 36.11 11.90
N LEU A 21 14.96 36.39 10.60
CA LEU A 21 13.72 36.06 9.90
C LEU A 21 13.48 34.54 9.84
N GLU A 22 14.53 33.76 9.54
CA GLU A 22 14.48 32.29 9.59
C GLU A 22 14.11 31.79 10.99
N GLN A 23 14.72 32.34 12.05
CA GLN A 23 14.39 31.98 13.43
C GLN A 23 12.95 32.34 13.82
N ILE A 24 12.43 33.48 13.36
CA ILE A 24 11.02 33.85 13.58
C ILE A 24 10.07 32.88 12.85
N GLN A 25 10.42 32.43 11.63
CA GLN A 25 9.62 31.44 10.91
C GLN A 25 9.59 30.09 11.65
N VAL A 26 10.76 29.62 12.12
CA VAL A 26 10.86 28.41 12.95
C VAL A 26 10.06 28.57 14.23
N LEU A 27 10.15 29.71 14.91
CA LEU A 27 9.38 29.98 16.13
C LEU A 27 7.86 29.96 15.87
N LYS A 28 7.39 30.56 14.77
CA LYS A 28 5.98 30.52 14.39
C LYS A 28 5.49 29.09 14.17
N GLN A 29 6.29 28.25 13.51
CA GLN A 29 5.98 26.83 13.33
C GLN A 29 5.97 26.08 14.67
N ASN A 30 6.90 26.38 15.57
CA ASN A 30 6.94 25.76 16.89
C ASN A 30 5.74 26.16 17.75
N ILE A 31 5.30 27.42 17.70
CA ILE A 31 4.10 27.89 18.42
C ILE A 31 2.85 27.22 17.86
N SER A 32 2.70 27.13 16.53
CA SER A 32 1.54 26.45 15.94
C SER A 32 1.53 24.97 16.30
N ALA A 33 2.68 24.29 16.24
CA ALA A 33 2.82 22.90 16.66
C ALA A 33 2.50 22.70 18.15
N ALA A 34 3.00 23.58 19.03
CA ALA A 34 2.71 23.54 20.46
C ALA A 34 1.21 23.76 20.74
N ARG A 35 0.55 24.67 20.00
CA ARG A 35 -0.89 24.89 20.11
C ARG A 35 -1.69 23.67 19.68
N ILE A 36 -1.32 23.02 18.58
CA ILE A 36 -1.95 21.76 18.15
C ILE A 36 -1.77 20.68 19.22
N ARG A 37 -0.56 20.50 19.76
CA ARG A 37 -0.28 19.57 20.87
C ARG A 37 -1.08 19.88 22.15
N SER A 38 -1.36 21.16 22.43
CA SER A 38 -2.19 21.54 23.57
C SER A 38 -3.69 21.19 23.37
N LEU A 39 -4.15 21.14 22.11
CA LEU A 39 -5.50 20.75 21.74
C LEU A 39 -5.66 19.25 21.54
N GLU A 40 -4.56 18.55 21.27
CA GLU A 40 -4.50 17.10 21.08
C GLU A 40 -5.27 16.29 22.13
N PRO A 41 -5.10 16.48 23.46
CA PRO A 41 -5.85 15.72 24.46
C PRO A 41 -7.36 16.01 24.45
N LEU A 42 -7.79 17.20 24.00
CA LEU A 42 -9.21 17.55 23.87
C LEU A 42 -9.83 16.91 22.61
N VAL A 43 -9.04 16.76 21.55
CA VAL A 43 -9.47 16.25 20.25
C VAL A 43 -9.36 14.72 20.15
N GLN A 44 -8.44 14.09 20.90
CA GLN A 44 -8.24 12.63 20.91
C GLN A 44 -9.33 11.86 21.66
N GLY A 45 -10.16 12.53 22.46
CA GLY A 45 -11.27 11.91 23.18
C GLY A 45 -12.57 11.83 22.38
N SER A 46 -13.62 11.28 23.01
CA SER A 46 -14.98 11.20 22.43
C SER A 46 -15.58 12.58 22.08
N ALA A 47 -15.09 13.66 22.70
CA ALA A 47 -15.48 15.03 22.38
C ALA A 47 -15.08 15.43 20.95
N GLY A 48 -13.88 15.07 20.50
CA GLY A 48 -13.43 15.35 19.13
C GLY A 48 -14.25 14.58 18.10
N LEU A 49 -14.60 13.33 18.41
CA LEU A 49 -15.49 12.51 17.57
C LEU A 49 -16.87 13.15 17.43
N LYS A 50 -17.50 13.54 18.55
CA LYS A 50 -18.81 14.22 18.55
C LYS A 50 -18.76 15.52 17.78
N TYR A 51 -17.72 16.33 17.98
CA TYR A 51 -17.53 17.57 17.23
C TYR A 51 -17.48 17.32 15.72
N LEU A 52 -16.73 16.31 15.26
CA LEU A 52 -16.65 15.97 13.83
C LEU A 52 -18.01 15.49 13.29
N GLN A 53 -18.74 14.68 14.07
CA GLN A 53 -20.09 14.23 13.71
C GLN A 53 -21.09 15.40 13.62
N GLU A 54 -21.07 16.31 14.58
CA GLU A 54 -21.94 17.51 14.60
C GLU A 54 -21.58 18.48 13.48
N ALA A 55 -20.30 18.71 13.22
CA ALA A 55 -19.83 19.53 12.11
C ALA A 55 -20.26 18.93 10.77
N PHE A 56 -20.11 17.61 10.59
CA PHE A 56 -20.54 16.93 9.37
C PHE A 56 -22.06 16.98 9.20
N THR A 57 -22.83 16.78 10.28
CA THR A 57 -24.30 16.90 10.28
C THR A 57 -24.75 18.32 9.92
N THR A 58 -24.03 19.34 10.38
CA THR A 58 -24.33 20.75 10.06
C THR A 58 -24.12 21.05 8.57
N LEU A 59 -23.06 20.48 7.97
CA LEU A 59 -22.73 20.69 6.56
C LEU A 59 -23.60 19.86 5.60
N TYR A 60 -23.81 18.58 5.92
CA TYR A 60 -24.40 17.59 5.02
C TYR A 60 -25.76 17.07 5.50
N GLY A 61 -26.31 17.58 6.60
CA GLY A 61 -27.58 17.14 7.15
C GLY A 61 -27.52 15.79 7.89
N HIS A 62 -28.69 15.37 8.34
CA HIS A 62 -28.87 14.11 9.06
C HIS A 62 -28.59 12.90 8.16
N HIS A 63 -28.14 11.79 8.75
CA HIS A 63 -27.73 10.58 8.01
C HIS A 63 -28.82 9.98 7.11
N SER A 64 -30.10 10.24 7.39
CA SER A 64 -31.23 9.84 6.54
C SER A 64 -31.26 10.54 5.18
N GLU A 65 -30.56 11.65 5.01
CA GLU A 65 -30.42 12.34 3.71
C GLU A 65 -29.13 11.96 2.96
N ALA A 66 -28.37 10.97 3.47
CA ALA A 66 -27.05 10.61 2.95
C ALA A 66 -27.07 10.36 1.43
N THR A 67 -28.03 9.57 0.95
CA THR A 67 -28.11 9.20 -0.47
C THR A 67 -28.32 10.40 -1.39
N ARG A 68 -28.98 11.46 -0.91
CA ARG A 68 -29.26 12.68 -1.67
C ARG A 68 -28.14 13.71 -1.55
N LYS A 69 -27.54 13.85 -0.36
CA LYS A 69 -26.57 14.91 -0.05
C LYS A 69 -25.10 14.50 -0.19
N LEU A 70 -24.82 13.20 -0.32
CA LEU A 70 -23.47 12.64 -0.46
C LEU A 70 -23.32 11.82 -1.77
N PRO A 71 -23.60 12.40 -2.95
CA PRO A 71 -23.60 11.66 -4.22
C PRO A 71 -22.25 10.99 -4.52
N GLN A 72 -21.12 11.60 -4.18
CA GLN A 72 -19.80 11.02 -4.46
C GLN A 72 -19.52 9.85 -3.52
N THR A 73 -19.90 9.95 -2.25
CA THR A 73 -19.79 8.87 -1.28
C THR A 73 -20.67 7.67 -1.67
N VAL A 74 -21.89 7.92 -2.14
CA VAL A 74 -22.77 6.88 -2.68
C VAL A 74 -22.13 6.21 -3.90
N GLN A 75 -21.68 6.98 -4.88
CA GLN A 75 -21.05 6.44 -6.08
C GLN A 75 -19.80 5.59 -5.74
N TRP A 76 -18.99 6.07 -4.80
CA TRP A 76 -17.82 5.36 -4.32
C TRP A 76 -18.17 4.03 -3.67
N LEU A 77 -19.09 4.02 -2.69
CA LEU A 77 -19.50 2.78 -2.01
C LEU A 77 -20.16 1.80 -2.98
N THR A 78 -21.02 2.27 -3.89
CA THR A 78 -21.63 1.44 -4.93
C THR A 78 -20.58 0.81 -5.84
N SER A 79 -19.56 1.56 -6.26
CA SER A 79 -18.45 1.01 -7.05
C SER A 79 -17.69 -0.07 -6.28
N VAL A 80 -17.45 0.13 -4.97
CA VAL A 80 -16.78 -0.88 -4.14
C VAL A 80 -17.64 -2.14 -4.03
N HIS A 81 -18.94 -1.99 -3.76
CA HIS A 81 -19.85 -3.11 -3.62
C HIS A 81 -19.96 -3.94 -4.90
N GLN A 82 -19.96 -3.31 -6.08
CA GLN A 82 -19.93 -4.02 -7.37
C GLN A 82 -18.66 -4.87 -7.56
N THR A 83 -17.55 -4.50 -6.92
CA THR A 83 -16.27 -5.21 -7.04
C THR A 83 -15.99 -6.15 -5.87
N VAL A 84 -16.79 -6.12 -4.80
CA VAL A 84 -16.50 -6.82 -3.53
C VAL A 84 -16.36 -8.33 -3.72
N GLU A 85 -17.19 -8.94 -4.58
CA GLU A 85 -17.14 -10.38 -4.81
C GLU A 85 -15.89 -10.80 -5.58
N GLN A 86 -15.44 -9.98 -6.54
CA GLN A 86 -14.15 -10.18 -7.20
C GLN A 86 -13.00 -10.05 -6.19
N GLN A 87 -13.04 -9.00 -5.35
CA GLN A 87 -12.02 -8.77 -4.32
C GLN A 87 -11.97 -9.92 -3.31
N ARG A 88 -13.12 -10.51 -2.98
CA ARG A 88 -13.27 -11.69 -2.14
C ARG A 88 -12.67 -12.93 -2.79
N SER A 89 -13.03 -13.22 -4.04
CA SER A 89 -12.52 -14.36 -4.79
C SER A 89 -10.99 -14.34 -4.89
N ASP A 90 -10.42 -13.21 -5.27
CA ASP A 90 -8.97 -12.99 -5.33
C ASP A 90 -8.26 -13.20 -3.98
N PHE A 91 -8.86 -12.69 -2.90
CA PHE A 91 -8.32 -12.85 -1.55
C PHE A 91 -8.36 -14.32 -1.13
N MET A 92 -9.48 -15.01 -1.37
CA MET A 92 -9.63 -16.42 -1.06
C MET A 92 -8.66 -17.30 -1.86
N ALA A 93 -8.39 -16.96 -3.13
CA ALA A 93 -7.37 -17.63 -3.93
C ALA A 93 -5.95 -17.43 -3.35
N THR A 94 -5.66 -16.24 -2.83
CA THR A 94 -4.38 -15.94 -2.16
C THR A 94 -4.25 -16.69 -0.84
N LEU A 95 -5.33 -16.74 -0.05
CA LEU A 95 -5.39 -17.49 1.20
C LEU A 95 -5.22 -18.99 0.98
N ALA A 96 -5.89 -19.56 -0.02
CA ALA A 96 -5.74 -20.97 -0.39
C ALA A 96 -4.30 -21.29 -0.81
N ALA A 97 -3.67 -20.42 -1.61
CA ALA A 97 -2.27 -20.58 -1.99
C ALA A 97 -1.33 -20.52 -0.77
N PHE A 98 -1.64 -19.68 0.22
CA PHE A 98 -0.89 -19.59 1.46
C PHE A 98 -1.00 -20.86 2.30
N ILE A 99 -2.22 -21.34 2.53
CA ILE A 99 -2.48 -22.59 3.26
C ILE A 99 -1.74 -23.77 2.62
N ASN A 100 -1.79 -23.88 1.28
CA ASN A 100 -1.09 -24.94 0.54
C ASN A 100 0.44 -24.79 0.56
N SER A 101 0.97 -23.58 0.80
CA SER A 101 2.40 -23.32 0.89
C SER A 101 2.98 -23.59 2.28
N GLN A 102 2.13 -23.74 3.30
CA GLN A 102 2.60 -24.06 4.64
C GLN A 102 3.05 -25.52 4.69
N PRO A 103 4.24 -25.82 5.25
CA PRO A 103 4.62 -27.19 5.52
C PRO A 103 3.61 -27.76 6.51
N SER A 104 2.88 -28.81 6.11
CA SER A 104 1.94 -29.50 6.97
C SER A 104 2.62 -29.86 8.29
N THR A 105 2.29 -29.19 9.38
CA THR A 105 2.78 -29.54 10.73
C THR A 105 2.13 -30.80 11.29
N HIS A 106 1.57 -31.66 10.43
CA HIS A 106 0.94 -32.93 10.77
C HIS A 106 1.46 -34.08 9.91
N THR A 107 2.77 -34.22 9.77
CA THR A 107 3.39 -35.53 9.52
C THR A 107 4.74 -35.60 10.23
N LEU A 108 4.70 -35.96 11.52
CA LEU A 108 5.85 -36.61 12.14
C LEU A 108 6.17 -37.88 11.34
N GLY A 109 7.25 -37.84 10.56
CA GLY A 109 8.09 -39.01 10.35
C GLY A 109 7.83 -39.93 9.15
N LEU A 110 7.36 -39.46 7.99
CA LEU A 110 7.51 -40.22 6.74
C LEU A 110 7.83 -39.31 5.54
N PRO A 111 8.82 -39.66 4.69
CA PRO A 111 9.18 -38.86 3.53
C PRO A 111 8.07 -38.91 2.46
N SER A 112 7.97 -37.81 1.69
CA SER A 112 7.03 -37.65 0.59
C SER A 112 7.19 -38.77 -0.43
N VAL A 113 6.21 -39.67 -0.49
CA VAL A 113 6.18 -40.71 -1.52
C VAL A 113 5.77 -40.06 -2.83
N THR A 114 6.74 -39.92 -3.74
CA THR A 114 6.52 -39.69 -5.16
C THR A 114 5.50 -40.69 -5.69
N SER A 115 4.33 -40.21 -6.08
CA SER A 115 3.32 -41.02 -6.78
C SER A 115 3.84 -41.37 -8.17
N LEU A 116 4.45 -42.56 -8.28
CA LEU A 116 4.68 -43.21 -9.56
C LEU A 116 3.39 -43.89 -10.00
N ARG A 117 2.98 -43.53 -11.22
CA ARG A 117 1.83 -44.02 -11.96
C ARG A 117 1.99 -45.50 -12.31
N THR A 118 1.12 -46.37 -11.76
CA THR A 118 0.82 -47.68 -12.35
C THR A 118 -0.65 -48.04 -12.08
N GLY A 119 -1.37 -48.46 -13.13
CA GLY A 119 -2.81 -48.73 -13.11
C GLY A 119 -3.20 -50.07 -12.51
N GLY A 120 -4.47 -50.19 -12.10
CA GLY A 120 -5.12 -51.44 -11.71
C GLY A 120 -6.39 -51.20 -10.89
N ARG A 121 -7.53 -51.70 -11.38
CA ARG A 121 -8.90 -51.52 -10.84
C ARG A 121 -9.20 -52.42 -9.64
N LEU A 122 -10.12 -51.97 -8.78
CA LEU A 122 -11.07 -52.64 -7.87
C LEU A 122 -11.17 -51.76 -6.61
N GLY A 123 -12.28 -51.27 -6.08
CA GLY A 123 -13.71 -51.47 -6.27
C GLY A 123 -14.38 -51.06 -4.94
N LEU A 124 -15.56 -50.44 -5.03
CA LEU A 124 -16.57 -50.29 -3.96
C LEU A 124 -16.49 -49.09 -2.97
N ALA A 125 -17.15 -48.02 -3.41
CA ALA A 125 -18.24 -47.27 -2.76
C ALA A 125 -18.20 -46.98 -1.24
N LYS A 126 -18.29 -45.68 -0.91
CA LYS A 126 -19.45 -45.15 -0.17
C LYS A 126 -19.64 -43.65 -0.45
N GLU A 127 -20.84 -43.31 -0.89
CA GLU A 127 -21.33 -41.94 -1.13
C GLU A 127 -21.73 -41.22 0.16
N LEU A 128 -21.90 -39.90 0.00
CA LEU A 128 -22.55 -38.84 0.82
C LEU A 128 -21.65 -37.93 1.66
N PRO A 129 -22.07 -36.66 1.89
CA PRO A 129 -22.70 -35.71 0.98
C PRO A 129 -22.03 -34.32 0.99
N THR A 130 -22.30 -33.54 -0.06
CA THR A 130 -22.07 -32.10 -0.12
C THR A 130 -22.80 -31.36 0.99
N THR A 131 -22.06 -30.69 1.88
CA THR A 131 -22.53 -29.54 2.64
C THR A 131 -21.42 -28.50 2.69
N SER A 132 -21.73 -27.32 2.16
CA SER A 132 -20.99 -26.09 2.40
C SER A 132 -21.28 -25.65 3.83
N ASP A 133 -20.33 -25.73 4.74
CA ASP A 133 -20.25 -24.82 5.89
C ASP A 133 -18.92 -24.99 6.64
N GLY A 134 -18.28 -23.85 6.94
CA GLY A 134 -17.28 -23.66 7.99
C GLY A 134 -16.07 -24.60 8.03
N LEU A 135 -14.99 -24.26 7.32
CA LEU A 135 -13.66 -24.82 7.62
C LEU A 135 -13.06 -24.11 8.86
N ALA A 136 -13.30 -24.66 10.04
CA ALA A 136 -12.52 -24.37 11.23
C ALA A 136 -11.24 -25.23 11.25
N LEU A 137 -10.08 -24.58 11.38
CA LEU A 137 -8.78 -25.23 11.58
C LEU A 137 -8.66 -25.76 13.03
N PRO A 138 -8.07 -26.94 13.27
CA PRO A 138 -7.78 -27.39 14.62
C PRO A 138 -6.53 -26.69 15.16
N GLY A 139 -6.75 -25.81 16.15
CA GLY A 139 -5.93 -25.66 17.35
C GLY A 139 -4.45 -25.35 17.20
N ARG A 140 -4.12 -24.05 17.13
CA ARG A 140 -2.91 -23.51 17.77
C ARG A 140 -3.33 -22.33 18.64
N THR A 141 -3.09 -22.46 19.93
CA THR A 141 -3.47 -21.52 20.99
C THR A 141 -2.86 -20.14 20.75
N GLY A 142 -3.70 -19.16 20.46
CA GLY A 142 -3.36 -17.73 20.37
C GLY A 142 -3.91 -17.05 19.11
N GLU A 143 -5.15 -16.57 19.21
CA GLU A 143 -5.75 -15.47 18.41
C GLU A 143 -6.21 -15.76 16.96
N THR A 144 -7.49 -16.14 16.89
CA THR A 144 -8.50 -15.73 15.90
C THR A 144 -8.10 -15.75 14.42
N THR A 145 -8.48 -16.83 13.71
CA THR A 145 -8.80 -16.71 12.29
C THR A 145 -9.98 -15.73 12.19
N HIS A 146 -9.68 -14.45 11.95
CA HIS A 146 -10.68 -13.39 11.90
C HIS A 146 -11.64 -13.69 10.75
N VAL A 147 -12.89 -14.05 11.05
CA VAL A 147 -13.90 -14.26 10.02
C VAL A 147 -14.21 -12.91 9.40
N ILE A 148 -13.65 -12.66 8.21
CA ILE A 148 -13.82 -11.40 7.49
C ILE A 148 -15.30 -11.25 7.11
N GLN A 149 -15.95 -10.23 7.68
CA GLN A 149 -17.31 -9.85 7.31
C GLN A 149 -17.26 -8.97 6.06
N TRP A 150 -17.38 -9.59 4.89
CA TRP A 150 -17.26 -8.92 3.59
C TRP A 150 -18.31 -7.83 3.34
N ASN A 151 -19.50 -7.98 3.93
CA ASN A 151 -20.59 -7.00 3.80
C ASN A 151 -20.60 -5.96 4.93
N SER A 152 -19.61 -5.98 5.83
CA SER A 152 -19.51 -4.95 6.87
C SER A 152 -19.06 -3.62 6.26
N ILE A 153 -19.55 -2.52 6.81
CA ILE A 153 -19.16 -1.16 6.41
C ILE A 153 -17.66 -0.97 6.52
N GLU A 154 -17.04 -1.51 7.58
CA GLU A 154 -15.62 -1.39 7.77
C GLU A 154 -14.82 -2.07 6.65
N THR A 155 -15.23 -3.26 6.21
CA THR A 155 -14.60 -3.94 5.08
C THR A 155 -14.79 -3.16 3.79
N LEU A 156 -16.00 -2.67 3.52
CA LEU A 156 -16.29 -1.85 2.33
C LEU A 156 -15.45 -0.57 2.32
N VAL A 157 -15.33 0.11 3.45
CA VAL A 157 -14.51 1.34 3.57
C VAL A 157 -13.03 1.03 3.37
N ARG A 158 -12.49 -0.04 3.99
CA ARG A 158 -11.08 -0.45 3.79
C ARG A 158 -10.78 -0.79 2.34
N LEU A 159 -11.66 -1.54 1.68
CA LEU A 159 -11.53 -1.86 0.25
C LEU A 159 -11.69 -0.62 -0.63
N GLY A 160 -12.60 0.28 -0.28
CA GLY A 160 -12.82 1.53 -1.01
C GLY A 160 -11.65 2.50 -0.91
N LEU A 161 -11.01 2.60 0.27
CA LEU A 161 -9.80 3.39 0.46
C LEU A 161 -8.64 2.81 -0.33
N LEU A 162 -8.50 1.48 -0.36
CA LEU A 162 -7.51 0.82 -1.20
C LEU A 162 -7.77 1.08 -2.70
N GLN A 163 -9.03 1.01 -3.15
CA GLN A 163 -9.40 1.32 -4.52
C GLN A 163 -9.00 2.76 -4.88
N LEU A 164 -9.26 3.73 -4.01
CA LEU A 164 -8.84 5.12 -4.22
C LEU A 164 -7.31 5.28 -4.22
N ALA A 165 -6.61 4.66 -3.28
CA ALA A 165 -5.16 4.72 -3.17
C ALA A 165 -4.44 4.07 -4.38
N SER A 166 -5.07 3.09 -5.01
CA SER A 166 -4.51 2.40 -6.18
C SER A 166 -4.74 3.11 -7.52
N LYS A 167 -5.58 4.15 -7.56
CA LYS A 167 -5.84 4.90 -8.79
C LYS A 167 -4.60 5.72 -9.20
N PRO A 168 -4.29 5.79 -10.51
CA PRO A 168 -3.17 6.59 -11.00
C PRO A 168 -3.43 8.08 -10.88
N ASP A 169 -4.69 8.52 -11.00
CA ASP A 169 -5.07 9.92 -10.91
C ASP A 169 -5.00 10.40 -9.46
N ALA A 170 -4.32 11.52 -9.24
CA ALA A 170 -4.22 12.14 -7.93
C ALA A 170 -5.61 12.54 -7.42
N VAL A 171 -5.91 12.14 -6.19
CA VAL A 171 -7.15 12.47 -5.50
C VAL A 171 -7.27 14.00 -5.38
N ASN A 172 -8.41 14.54 -5.80
CA ASN A 172 -8.71 15.98 -5.77
C ASN A 172 -10.05 16.25 -5.08
N GLU A 173 -10.35 17.51 -4.74
CA GLU A 173 -11.57 17.87 -4.00
C GLU A 173 -12.88 17.54 -4.74
N GLU A 174 -12.83 17.42 -6.08
CA GLU A 174 -13.98 17.16 -6.94
C GLU A 174 -14.29 15.66 -7.15
N THR A 175 -13.30 14.78 -6.98
CA THR A 175 -13.44 13.33 -7.18
C THR A 175 -13.45 12.54 -5.88
N THR A 176 -13.03 13.17 -4.77
CA THR A 176 -12.99 12.55 -3.45
C THR A 176 -14.40 12.47 -2.86
N PRO A 177 -14.79 11.33 -2.25
CA PRO A 177 -16.00 11.25 -1.46
C PRO A 177 -16.09 12.38 -0.42
N GLU A 178 -17.28 12.93 -0.20
CA GLU A 178 -17.49 14.03 0.74
C GLU A 178 -17.01 13.69 2.16
N THR A 179 -17.16 12.42 2.55
CA THR A 179 -16.70 11.88 3.83
C THR A 179 -15.18 11.80 3.98
N LEU A 180 -14.42 11.91 2.88
CA LEU A 180 -12.96 11.78 2.87
C LEU A 180 -12.22 13.10 2.57
N LYS A 181 -12.93 14.23 2.47
CA LYS A 181 -12.32 15.54 2.15
C LYS A 181 -11.18 15.95 3.10
N LEU A 182 -11.30 15.64 4.40
CA LEU A 182 -10.24 15.91 5.38
C LEU A 182 -9.02 15.01 5.22
N ASN A 183 -9.15 13.90 4.50
CA ASN A 183 -8.11 12.90 4.29
C ASN A 183 -7.42 13.02 2.92
N ILE A 184 -7.75 14.01 2.08
CA ILE A 184 -7.17 14.15 0.72
C ILE A 184 -5.64 14.11 0.76
N GLY A 185 -4.99 14.93 1.59
CA GLY A 185 -3.54 14.96 1.67
C GLY A 185 -2.91 13.65 2.18
N ARG A 186 -3.61 12.92 3.08
CA ARG A 186 -3.17 11.61 3.56
C ARG A 186 -3.32 10.54 2.48
N LEU A 187 -4.41 10.60 1.73
CA LEU A 187 -4.69 9.67 0.64
C LEU A 187 -3.73 9.88 -0.53
N GLN A 188 -3.43 11.12 -0.90
CA GLN A 188 -2.39 11.46 -1.88
C GLN A 188 -1.02 10.92 -1.46
N LYS A 189 -0.67 11.01 -0.17
CA LYS A 189 0.57 10.41 0.34
C LYS A 189 0.58 8.89 0.12
N VAL A 190 -0.51 8.19 0.44
CA VAL A 190 -0.60 6.74 0.21
C VAL A 190 -0.59 6.41 -1.29
N GLN A 191 -1.20 7.22 -2.15
CA GLN A 191 -1.12 7.05 -3.61
C GLN A 191 0.34 7.14 -4.08
N ASN A 192 1.10 8.12 -3.57
CA ASN A 192 2.52 8.26 -3.87
C ASN A 192 3.31 7.05 -3.35
N ASP A 193 3.04 6.58 -2.12
CA ASP A 193 3.66 5.37 -1.56
C ASP A 193 3.35 4.14 -2.44
N PHE A 194 2.10 3.99 -2.90
CA PHE A 194 1.68 2.90 -3.79
C PHE A 194 2.42 2.93 -5.13
N GLN A 195 2.49 4.10 -5.78
CA GLN A 195 3.21 4.31 -7.03
C GLN A 195 4.72 4.06 -6.86
N GLN A 196 5.31 4.55 -5.76
CA GLN A 196 6.71 4.33 -5.44
C GLN A 196 7.02 2.83 -5.29
N ILE A 197 6.18 2.08 -4.58
CA ILE A 197 6.33 0.62 -4.44
C ILE A 197 6.25 -0.07 -5.80
N ILE A 198 5.34 0.35 -6.70
CA ILE A 198 5.26 -0.20 -8.08
C ILE A 198 6.57 0.04 -8.83
N VAL A 199 7.10 1.28 -8.79
CA VAL A 199 8.34 1.64 -9.49
C VAL A 199 9.52 0.82 -8.97
N ILE A 200 9.65 0.68 -7.65
CA ILE A 200 10.73 -0.11 -7.05
C ILE A 200 10.58 -1.59 -7.40
N ALA A 201 9.39 -2.17 -7.23
CA ALA A 201 9.14 -3.58 -7.55
C ALA A 201 9.42 -3.90 -9.02
N THR A 202 8.99 -3.04 -9.94
CA THR A 202 9.24 -3.19 -11.38
C THR A 202 10.73 -3.07 -11.70
N SER A 203 11.42 -2.14 -11.05
CA SER A 203 12.87 -1.95 -11.19
C SER A 203 13.66 -3.16 -10.68
N LEU A 204 13.29 -3.70 -9.51
CA LEU A 204 13.89 -4.91 -8.96
C LEU A 204 13.65 -6.14 -9.84
N LEU A 205 12.45 -6.26 -10.44
CA LEU A 205 12.16 -7.30 -11.42
C LEU A 205 13.06 -7.19 -12.65
N LEU A 206 13.27 -5.97 -13.18
CA LEU A 206 14.13 -5.75 -14.33
C LEU A 206 15.58 -6.13 -14.02
N VAL A 207 16.14 -5.64 -12.90
CA VAL A 207 17.50 -5.98 -12.44
C VAL A 207 17.64 -7.50 -12.29
N ARG A 208 16.66 -8.14 -11.66
CA ARG A 208 16.65 -9.60 -11.48
C ARG A 208 16.70 -10.33 -12.82
N GLN A 209 15.85 -9.95 -13.77
CA GLN A 209 15.78 -10.59 -15.08
C GLN A 209 17.09 -10.40 -15.87
N THR A 210 17.64 -9.18 -15.87
CA THR A 210 18.88 -8.87 -16.58
C THR A 210 20.09 -9.60 -16.00
N LEU A 211 20.24 -9.66 -14.67
CA LEU A 211 21.36 -10.37 -14.03
C LEU A 211 21.23 -11.89 -14.15
N THR A 212 20.01 -12.41 -14.08
CA THR A 212 19.76 -13.86 -14.30
C THR A 212 20.11 -14.26 -15.73
N ALA A 213 19.78 -13.42 -16.73
CA ALA A 213 20.17 -13.66 -18.12
C ALA A 213 21.69 -13.65 -18.32
N LYS A 214 22.43 -12.94 -17.46
CA LYS A 214 23.91 -12.90 -17.43
C LYS A 214 24.55 -14.05 -16.62
N GLY A 215 23.76 -14.93 -16.01
CA GLY A 215 24.26 -16.10 -15.27
C GLY A 215 24.80 -15.80 -13.87
N VAL A 216 24.41 -14.69 -13.24
CA VAL A 216 24.81 -14.34 -11.86
C VAL A 216 24.27 -15.37 -10.86
N ARG A 217 25.07 -15.72 -9.84
CA ARG A 217 24.67 -16.70 -8.82
C ARG A 217 23.57 -16.14 -7.91
N ALA A 218 22.71 -17.02 -7.40
CA ALA A 218 21.57 -16.63 -6.56
C ALA A 218 21.97 -15.78 -5.32
N THR A 219 23.07 -16.12 -4.66
CA THR A 219 23.54 -15.38 -3.47
C THR A 219 24.03 -13.97 -3.79
N GLU A 220 24.68 -13.79 -4.95
CA GLU A 220 25.15 -12.47 -5.42
C GLU A 220 23.97 -11.62 -5.90
N LEU A 221 22.97 -12.26 -6.51
CA LEU A 221 21.74 -11.63 -6.93
C LEU A 221 20.98 -11.03 -5.74
N ASP A 222 20.85 -11.75 -4.63
CA ASP A 222 20.16 -11.26 -3.44
C ASP A 222 20.86 -10.04 -2.81
N SER A 223 22.20 -10.03 -2.77
CA SER A 223 22.94 -8.85 -2.30
C SER A 223 22.74 -7.64 -3.21
N VAL A 224 22.81 -7.83 -4.53
CA VAL A 224 22.61 -6.73 -5.50
C VAL A 224 21.18 -6.20 -5.43
N LEU A 225 20.17 -7.06 -5.26
CA LEU A 225 18.79 -6.61 -5.10
C LEU A 225 18.56 -5.86 -3.79
N CYS A 226 19.24 -6.23 -2.71
CA CYS A 226 19.19 -5.48 -1.45
C CYS A 226 19.77 -4.07 -1.62
N ASP A 227 20.93 -3.95 -2.27
CA ASP A 227 21.57 -2.66 -2.54
C ASP A 227 20.78 -1.82 -3.53
N ALA A 228 20.21 -2.45 -4.56
CA ALA A 228 19.29 -1.80 -5.51
C ALA A 228 18.07 -1.21 -4.79
N ASN A 229 17.47 -1.95 -3.86
CA ASN A 229 16.33 -1.47 -3.09
C ASN A 229 16.68 -0.22 -2.26
N LYS A 230 17.85 -0.19 -1.61
CA LYS A 230 18.30 0.98 -0.84
C LYS A 230 18.51 2.20 -1.73
N GLN A 231 19.24 2.04 -2.84
CA GLN A 231 19.54 3.15 -3.76
C GLN A 231 18.27 3.69 -4.45
N LEU A 232 17.34 2.80 -4.84
CA LEU A 232 16.05 3.22 -5.40
C LEU A 232 15.22 4.02 -4.39
N ASN A 233 15.23 3.62 -3.12
CA ASN A 233 14.53 4.37 -2.07
C ASN A 233 15.13 5.76 -1.83
N GLU A 234 16.45 5.86 -1.82
CA GLU A 234 17.15 7.13 -1.66
C GLU A 234 16.85 8.08 -2.82
N ILE A 235 16.93 7.59 -4.06
CA ILE A 235 16.63 8.38 -5.25
C ILE A 235 15.16 8.81 -5.27
N LEU A 236 14.22 7.88 -5.04
CA LEU A 236 12.78 8.19 -5.06
C LEU A 236 12.32 9.05 -3.89
N SER A 237 13.15 9.24 -2.86
CA SER A 237 12.89 10.23 -1.79
C SER A 237 12.99 11.67 -2.30
N ASN A 238 13.61 11.90 -3.46
CA ASN A 238 13.70 13.21 -4.09
C ASN A 238 12.58 13.40 -5.15
N PRO A 239 11.68 14.40 -4.97
CA PRO A 239 10.55 14.62 -5.87
C PRO A 239 10.95 15.09 -7.29
N THR A 240 12.21 15.48 -7.53
CA THR A 240 12.67 15.95 -8.85
C THR A 240 13.24 14.83 -9.73
N VAL A 241 13.19 13.58 -9.27
CA VAL A 241 13.76 12.45 -9.99
C VAL A 241 12.93 12.12 -11.22
N THR A 242 13.62 11.97 -12.35
CA THR A 242 13.02 11.55 -13.61
C THR A 242 13.28 10.07 -13.87
N VAL A 243 12.46 9.45 -14.74
CA VAL A 243 12.61 8.05 -15.12
C VAL A 243 14.00 7.74 -15.73
N HIS A 244 14.65 8.75 -16.34
CA HIS A 244 16.03 8.63 -16.83
C HIS A 244 17.06 8.40 -15.72
N HIS A 245 16.89 9.03 -14.56
CA HIS A 245 17.77 8.80 -13.41
C HIS A 245 17.61 7.37 -12.88
N ILE A 246 16.38 6.86 -12.87
CA ILE A 246 16.10 5.47 -12.50
C ILE A 246 16.73 4.53 -13.52
N GLY A 247 16.53 4.75 -14.81
CA GLY A 247 17.13 3.94 -15.87
C GLY A 247 18.66 3.92 -15.84
N HIS A 248 19.30 5.04 -15.49
CA HIS A 248 20.75 5.11 -15.25
C HIS A 248 21.19 4.28 -14.04
N LEU A 249 20.45 4.35 -12.93
CA LEU A 249 20.74 3.49 -11.77
C LEU A 249 20.62 2.00 -12.14
N LEU A 250 19.58 1.63 -12.89
CA LEU A 250 19.36 0.25 -13.30
C LEU A 250 20.45 -0.25 -14.25
N SER A 251 20.94 0.60 -15.16
CA SER A 251 22.06 0.21 -16.01
C SER A 251 23.32 -0.05 -15.17
N GLN A 252 23.64 0.82 -14.21
CA GLN A 252 24.76 0.65 -13.30
C GLN A 252 24.67 -0.64 -12.47
N LEU A 253 23.51 -0.93 -11.89
CA LEU A 253 23.26 -2.15 -11.12
C LEU A 253 23.37 -3.42 -11.97
N CYS A 254 23.06 -3.32 -13.26
CA CYS A 254 23.15 -4.43 -14.21
C CYS A 254 24.54 -4.59 -14.86
N MET A 255 25.49 -3.68 -14.63
CA MET A 255 26.86 -3.81 -15.13
C MET A 255 27.70 -4.68 -14.19
N LEU A 256 28.27 -5.75 -14.74
CA LEU A 256 29.27 -6.58 -14.05
C LEU A 256 30.71 -6.19 -14.42
N SER A 257 30.89 -5.46 -15.54
CA SER A 257 32.18 -4.93 -16.00
C SER A 257 32.05 -3.42 -16.21
N GLY A 258 33.00 -2.66 -15.67
CA GLY A 258 32.96 -1.19 -15.55
C GLY A 258 33.04 -0.37 -16.85
N GLU A 259 32.45 -0.84 -17.95
CA GLU A 259 32.31 -0.06 -19.18
C GLU A 259 31.00 0.73 -19.14
N LYS A 260 31.11 2.05 -19.32
CA LYS A 260 29.95 2.96 -19.42
C LYS A 260 29.26 2.73 -20.76
N ASP A 261 28.24 1.87 -20.74
CA ASP A 261 27.42 1.64 -21.92
C ASP A 261 26.17 2.55 -21.91
N GLU A 262 26.29 3.72 -22.54
CA GLU A 262 25.17 4.66 -22.73
C GLU A 262 23.99 3.99 -23.46
N SER A 263 24.27 3.01 -24.33
CA SER A 263 23.23 2.25 -25.03
C SER A 263 22.41 1.40 -24.07
N ASN A 264 23.06 0.80 -23.05
CA ASN A 264 22.38 0.03 -22.02
C ASN A 264 21.51 0.90 -21.10
N GLN A 265 21.92 2.15 -20.83
CA GLN A 265 21.09 3.10 -20.08
C GLN A 265 19.80 3.44 -20.81
N GLU A 266 19.88 3.76 -22.11
CA GLU A 266 18.68 4.05 -22.90
C GLU A 266 17.75 2.85 -23.00
N LEU A 267 18.31 1.64 -23.16
CA LEU A 267 17.55 0.41 -23.20
C LEU A 267 16.83 0.15 -21.87
N MET A 268 17.52 0.26 -20.74
CA MET A 268 16.90 0.09 -19.41
C MET A 268 15.80 1.12 -19.15
N THR A 269 16.01 2.38 -19.56
CA THR A 269 15.01 3.43 -19.43
C THR A 269 13.77 3.12 -20.29
N ARG A 270 13.95 2.70 -21.54
CA ARG A 270 12.83 2.33 -22.43
C ARG A 270 12.05 1.13 -21.91
N ILE A 271 12.74 0.10 -21.41
CA ILE A 271 12.07 -1.08 -20.85
C ILE A 271 11.29 -0.68 -19.59
N LEU A 272 11.87 0.13 -18.71
CA LEU A 272 11.18 0.63 -17.52
C LEU A 272 9.91 1.43 -17.88
N ILE A 273 10.00 2.39 -18.81
CA ILE A 273 8.84 3.18 -19.26
C ILE A 273 7.74 2.26 -19.82
N ARG A 274 8.12 1.25 -20.61
CA ARG A 274 7.17 0.29 -21.15
C ARG A 274 6.53 -0.53 -20.04
N SER A 275 7.31 -1.06 -19.10
CA SER A 275 6.82 -1.88 -17.98
C SER A 275 6.00 -1.10 -16.96
N LEU A 276 6.07 0.24 -16.95
CA LEU A 276 5.23 1.12 -16.13
C LEU A 276 4.01 1.66 -16.89
N SER A 277 3.91 1.43 -18.20
CA SER A 277 2.77 1.88 -19.00
C SER A 277 1.49 1.11 -18.66
N ALA A 278 0.35 1.81 -18.65
CA ALA A 278 -0.95 1.19 -18.49
C ALA A 278 -1.20 0.15 -19.60
N GLY A 279 -1.55 -1.08 -19.22
CA GLY A 279 -1.80 -2.20 -20.14
C GLY A 279 -0.60 -3.11 -20.38
N ASP A 280 0.60 -2.78 -19.87
CA ASP A 280 1.72 -3.72 -19.89
C ASP A 280 1.48 -4.88 -18.91
N VAL A 281 1.85 -6.10 -19.32
CA VAL A 281 1.63 -7.33 -18.53
C VAL A 281 2.42 -7.29 -17.23
N VAL A 282 3.61 -6.67 -17.22
CA VAL A 282 4.43 -6.49 -16.02
C VAL A 282 3.72 -5.54 -15.05
N PHE A 283 3.22 -4.40 -15.54
CA PHE A 283 2.48 -3.45 -14.73
C PHE A 283 1.26 -4.10 -14.06
N VAL A 284 0.43 -4.80 -14.85
CA VAL A 284 -0.77 -5.48 -14.34
C VAL A 284 -0.41 -6.52 -13.29
N LYS A 285 0.64 -7.32 -13.54
CA LYS A 285 1.09 -8.35 -12.59
C LYS A 285 1.60 -7.74 -11.28
N VAL A 286 2.40 -6.69 -11.35
CA VAL A 286 2.96 -5.99 -10.17
C VAL A 286 1.84 -5.32 -9.38
N SER A 287 0.99 -4.55 -10.05
CA SER A 287 -0.15 -3.86 -9.42
C SER A 287 -1.12 -4.85 -8.75
N THR A 288 -1.43 -5.97 -9.41
CA THR A 288 -2.31 -7.02 -8.84
C THR A 288 -1.69 -7.66 -7.59
N ALA A 289 -0.40 -8.02 -7.64
CA ALA A 289 0.30 -8.58 -6.49
C ALA A 289 0.36 -7.59 -5.32
N LEU A 290 0.57 -6.31 -5.61
CA LEU A 290 0.59 -5.25 -4.61
C LEU A 290 -0.80 -5.08 -3.96
N LEU A 291 -1.87 -5.01 -4.76
CA LEU A 291 -3.26 -4.97 -4.28
C LEU A 291 -3.62 -6.18 -3.42
N SER A 292 -3.15 -7.38 -3.78
CA SER A 292 -3.31 -8.58 -2.94
C SER A 292 -2.58 -8.43 -1.60
N GLY A 293 -1.38 -7.84 -1.59
CA GLY A 293 -0.62 -7.56 -0.38
C GLY A 293 -1.29 -6.56 0.56
N PHE A 294 -1.77 -5.42 0.02
CA PHE A 294 -2.54 -4.44 0.80
C PHE A 294 -3.81 -5.05 1.39
N ARG A 295 -4.57 -5.81 0.59
CA ARG A 295 -5.78 -6.52 1.07
C ARG A 295 -5.48 -7.50 2.19
N ALA A 296 -4.39 -8.27 2.07
CA ALA A 296 -3.98 -9.21 3.10
C ALA A 296 -3.80 -8.53 4.47
N ILE A 297 -3.10 -7.40 4.50
CA ILE A 297 -2.86 -6.66 5.75
C ILE A 297 -4.13 -5.95 6.24
N LEU A 298 -4.90 -5.32 5.33
CA LEU A 298 -6.13 -4.59 5.69
C LEU A 298 -7.23 -5.52 6.25
N LEU A 299 -7.33 -6.76 5.76
CA LEU A 299 -8.43 -7.67 6.12
C LEU A 299 -8.04 -8.71 7.18
N SER A 300 -6.81 -9.25 7.14
CA SER A 300 -6.30 -10.21 8.12
C SER A 300 -5.52 -9.55 9.25
N GLY A 301 -5.39 -8.22 9.22
CA GLY A 301 -4.66 -7.44 10.22
C GLY A 301 -3.14 -7.51 10.07
N LYS A 302 -2.44 -6.77 10.93
CA LYS A 302 -0.96 -6.65 10.93
C LYS A 302 -0.24 -7.81 11.61
N GLY A 303 -0.99 -8.81 12.06
CA GLY A 303 -0.45 -10.01 12.72
C GLY A 303 0.37 -10.88 11.76
N PHE A 304 0.79 -12.05 12.26
CA PHE A 304 1.56 -13.00 11.47
C PHE A 304 0.85 -13.42 10.17
N GLU A 305 -0.47 -13.65 10.23
CA GLU A 305 -1.27 -14.09 9.07
C GLU A 305 -1.27 -13.06 7.94
N GLY A 306 -1.73 -11.82 8.19
CA GLY A 306 -1.77 -10.78 7.16
C GLY A 306 -0.39 -10.42 6.62
N ARG A 307 0.65 -10.35 7.48
CA ARG A 307 2.03 -10.13 7.04
C ARG A 307 2.56 -11.25 6.16
N SER A 308 2.27 -12.51 6.49
CA SER A 308 2.72 -13.66 5.70
C SER A 308 2.00 -13.77 4.36
N LEU A 309 0.70 -13.48 4.33
CA LEU A 309 -0.08 -13.41 3.10
C LEU A 309 0.44 -12.30 2.16
N ALA A 310 0.74 -11.13 2.72
CA ALA A 310 1.33 -10.03 1.96
C ALA A 310 2.73 -10.35 1.45
N ASP A 311 3.59 -10.95 2.27
CA ASP A 311 4.91 -11.40 1.84
C ASP A 311 4.81 -12.46 0.74
N LEU A 312 3.85 -13.40 0.82
CA LEU A 312 3.60 -14.37 -0.25
C LEU A 312 3.23 -13.68 -1.58
N ALA A 313 2.40 -12.64 -1.53
CA ALA A 313 2.04 -11.86 -2.72
C ALA A 313 3.26 -11.14 -3.31
N LEU A 314 4.08 -10.49 -2.48
CA LEU A 314 5.29 -9.78 -2.90
C LEU A 314 6.39 -10.74 -3.41
N LYS A 315 6.50 -11.94 -2.86
CA LYS A 315 7.44 -12.98 -3.33
C LYS A 315 7.22 -13.32 -4.81
N ARG A 316 5.97 -13.34 -5.27
CA ARG A 316 5.62 -13.63 -6.69
C ARG A 316 6.20 -12.62 -7.69
N ILE A 317 6.49 -11.42 -7.21
CA ILE A 317 7.10 -10.33 -7.99
C ILE A 317 8.52 -10.00 -7.50
N GLY A 318 9.12 -10.84 -6.65
CA GLY A 318 10.48 -10.63 -6.14
C GLY A 318 10.65 -9.40 -5.25
N ALA A 319 9.57 -8.87 -4.69
CA ALA A 319 9.53 -7.59 -3.97
C ALA A 319 9.36 -7.74 -2.44
N SER A 320 9.73 -8.89 -1.86
CA SER A 320 9.62 -9.13 -0.40
C SER A 320 10.32 -8.07 0.45
N ALA A 321 11.37 -7.44 -0.08
CA ALA A 321 12.08 -6.36 0.61
C ALA A 321 11.22 -5.09 0.83
N LEU A 322 10.06 -4.99 0.18
CA LEU A 322 9.12 -3.86 0.30
C LEU A 322 8.02 -4.09 1.33
N ILE A 323 8.04 -5.20 2.08
CA ILE A 323 6.99 -5.54 3.04
C ILE A 323 6.80 -4.47 4.11
N ASP A 324 7.88 -3.86 4.60
CA ASP A 324 7.79 -2.84 5.65
C ASP A 324 7.21 -1.51 5.13
N GLN A 325 7.48 -1.18 3.85
CA GLN A 325 6.86 -0.02 3.17
C GLN A 325 5.38 -0.25 2.94
N LEU A 326 5.02 -1.46 2.51
CA LEU A 326 3.64 -1.88 2.34
C LEU A 326 2.87 -1.80 3.67
N LEU A 327 3.48 -2.24 4.78
CA LEU A 327 2.91 -2.11 6.12
C LEU A 327 2.70 -0.64 6.50
N ALA A 328 3.70 0.22 6.32
CA ALA A 328 3.59 1.64 6.64
C ALA A 328 2.49 2.36 5.84
N ALA A 329 2.36 2.07 4.55
CA ALA A 329 1.29 2.60 3.70
C ALA A 329 -0.09 2.06 4.12
N THR A 330 -0.16 0.78 4.48
CA THR A 330 -1.40 0.15 4.96
C THR A 330 -1.85 0.72 6.31
N ASP A 331 -0.91 1.03 7.20
CA ASP A 331 -1.17 1.65 8.50
C ASP A 331 -1.88 2.99 8.35
N ALA A 332 -1.44 3.81 7.39
CA ALA A 332 -2.10 5.07 7.09
C ALA A 332 -3.55 4.84 6.60
N LEU A 333 -3.78 3.84 5.75
CA LEU A 333 -5.13 3.48 5.27
C LEU A 333 -6.02 2.97 6.39
N ASP A 334 -5.51 2.10 7.27
CA ASP A 334 -6.30 1.53 8.36
C ASP A 334 -6.71 2.60 9.38
N VAL A 335 -5.81 3.53 9.72
CA VAL A 335 -6.16 4.69 10.56
C VAL A 335 -7.25 5.55 9.89
N MET A 336 -7.16 5.80 8.59
CA MET A 336 -8.20 6.53 7.85
C MET A 336 -9.53 5.77 7.88
N ALA A 337 -9.51 4.45 7.68
CA ALA A 337 -10.69 3.59 7.70
C ALA A 337 -11.38 3.62 9.07
N VAL A 338 -10.62 3.45 10.16
CA VAL A 338 -11.15 3.46 11.52
C VAL A 338 -11.78 4.82 11.85
N VAL A 339 -11.07 5.92 11.59
CA VAL A 339 -11.57 7.26 11.90
C VAL A 339 -12.80 7.58 11.06
N THR A 340 -12.79 7.28 9.76
CA THR A 340 -13.95 7.59 8.90
C THR A 340 -15.16 6.73 9.25
N CYS A 341 -14.99 5.47 9.66
CA CYS A 341 -16.09 4.63 10.14
C CYS A 341 -16.67 5.15 11.46
N GLN A 342 -15.83 5.65 12.37
CA GLN A 342 -16.31 6.23 13.63
C GLN A 342 -17.07 7.54 13.42
N VAL A 343 -16.57 8.42 12.54
CA VAL A 343 -17.20 9.73 12.29
C VAL A 343 -18.43 9.57 11.40
N HIS A 344 -18.32 8.85 10.28
CA HIS A 344 -19.33 8.80 9.23
C HIS A 344 -20.12 7.49 9.18
N GLY A 345 -19.90 6.57 10.13
CA GLY A 345 -20.57 5.27 10.21
C GLY A 345 -22.09 5.32 10.00
N PRO A 346 -22.85 6.20 10.68
CA PRO A 346 -24.29 6.29 10.47
C PRO A 346 -24.71 6.63 9.03
N TRP A 347 -23.95 7.45 8.32
CA TRP A 347 -24.19 7.78 6.91
C TRP A 347 -23.86 6.58 6.02
N TYR A 348 -22.75 5.90 6.27
CA TYR A 348 -22.39 4.69 5.54
C TYR A 348 -23.41 3.56 5.74
N SER A 349 -23.94 3.37 6.95
CA SER A 349 -25.00 2.41 7.22
C SER A 349 -26.27 2.70 6.43
N CYS A 350 -26.67 3.98 6.35
CA CYS A 350 -27.83 4.39 5.57
C CYS A 350 -27.63 4.07 4.08
N ILE A 351 -26.47 4.45 3.52
CA ILE A 351 -26.14 4.18 2.12
C ILE A 351 -26.09 2.67 1.86
N ALA A 352 -25.42 1.90 2.71
CA ALA A 352 -25.29 0.45 2.56
C ALA A 352 -26.62 -0.30 2.70
N SER A 353 -27.61 0.27 3.39
CA SER A 353 -28.95 -0.33 3.49
C SER A 353 -29.82 -0.15 2.23
N GLU A 354 -29.43 0.78 1.35
CA GLU A 354 -30.12 1.08 0.09
C GLU A 354 -29.43 0.47 -1.14
N MET A 355 -28.31 -0.23 -0.92
CA MET A 355 -27.51 -0.93 -1.94
C MET A 355 -27.85 -2.43 -1.96
#